data_AF-A0A354FYS1-F1
#
_entry.id   AF-A0A354FYS1-F1
#
_cell.length_a   1.000
_cell.length_b   1.000
_cell.length_c   1.000
_cell.angle_alpha   90.00
_cell.angle_beta   90.00
_cell.angle_gamma   90.00
#
_symmetry.space_group_name_H-M   'P 1'
#
loop_
_entity.id
_entity.type
_entity.pdbx_description
1 polymer ?
#
loop_
_entity_poly.entity_id
_entity_poly.type
_entity_poly.pdbx_seq_one_letter_code
_entity_poly.pdbx_strand_id
1 'polypeptide(L)'
;MLRGRFFELYTIRSYAFRNISFLANSWRQQLFELLDIEHSSKSVPNKKLLRKCASLIMKKQILKSFLLSAVIFFTANVWNVQAAGLTLTETDQGTIDHTVTIESEGQFRLAFEAAYNYGLSKWYDLVNDQSALLDIAQNPTDYIPSHQQGALFNQCVNPNDLIGHVISAKLYLPNLDRSLSIVENTSSRVIIEVGYYPMLGSSNNQNLLFTDRYYIYPDGKIYINHKMRSSIDQTLTEWRNSIIGVGDPFYQLSGDSATFVADNVARTLTDATKNWTPNQWVGYLTSKDYNQWSIIGNTKDTLQIGTHIGGGGADILTDGNWNVSSRFDKFGWLRATDTMNPYTYSGTVAKYLFEYWDPTTPAPNTDWTKASIMMVPKAGNPYQGGQGTHEWQGFKRWFYRYYTINLTAGQEVEQQYYMQLGAQNSSILPNIINSTIANPYADDYLNPATLAMTIGTSSGYDTTEGIYNITAANNQAQFSIDGATYKRIKPAFKISNYNSVKIPTVTIDGQTKTFQTDFNATKIDSSTLFVQLQSDLDTSASINLIEGVQDFSDIDLVAPAPPQGLAVL
;
A
#
# COMPACT_ATOMS: atom_id res chain seq x y z
N MET A 1 16.72 17.12 -11.46
CA MET A 1 15.40 17.79 -11.57
C MET A 1 14.86 18.41 -10.27
N LEU A 2 15.34 18.04 -9.07
CA LEU A 2 14.91 18.66 -7.79
C LEU A 2 15.22 20.16 -7.60
N ARG A 3 16.15 20.75 -8.39
CA ARG A 3 16.50 22.18 -8.30
C ARG A 3 15.52 23.13 -9.01
N GLY A 4 14.67 22.64 -9.93
CA GLY A 4 13.72 23.48 -10.68
C GLY A 4 12.49 23.86 -9.87
N ARG A 5 11.86 22.88 -9.20
CA ARG A 5 10.60 23.08 -8.45
C ARG A 5 10.77 23.83 -7.12
N PHE A 6 11.96 23.79 -6.51
CA PHE A 6 12.30 24.66 -5.36
C PHE A 6 12.32 26.15 -5.75
N PHE A 7 12.66 26.48 -7.00
CA PHE A 7 12.68 27.85 -7.49
C PHE A 7 11.27 28.42 -7.65
N GLU A 8 10.29 27.61 -8.08
CA GLU A 8 8.89 28.03 -8.18
C GLU A 8 8.25 28.27 -6.81
N LEU A 9 8.46 27.37 -5.83
CA LEU A 9 8.00 27.56 -4.45
C LEU A 9 8.58 28.82 -3.79
N TYR A 10 9.86 29.10 -4.02
CA TYR A 10 10.51 30.33 -3.53
C TYR A 10 9.98 31.58 -4.24
N THR A 11 9.69 31.49 -5.54
CA THR A 11 9.16 32.60 -6.33
C THR A 11 7.73 32.94 -5.92
N ILE A 12 6.88 31.94 -5.68
CA ILE A 12 5.49 32.16 -5.22
C ILE A 12 5.46 32.74 -3.81
N ARG A 13 6.27 32.22 -2.87
CA ARG A 13 6.39 32.82 -1.52
C ARG A 13 6.94 34.25 -1.57
N SER A 14 7.93 34.50 -2.42
CA SER A 14 8.49 35.83 -2.68
C SER A 14 7.44 36.79 -3.26
N TYR A 15 6.60 36.31 -4.18
CA TYR A 15 5.53 37.10 -4.79
C TYR A 15 4.42 37.44 -3.78
N ALA A 16 4.02 36.47 -2.95
CA ALA A 16 3.06 36.69 -1.87
C ALA A 16 3.58 37.69 -0.83
N PHE A 17 4.85 37.55 -0.40
CA PHE A 17 5.48 38.49 0.53
C PHE A 17 5.65 39.90 -0.06
N ARG A 18 6.02 40.01 -1.35
CA ARG A 18 6.12 41.30 -2.05
C ARG A 18 4.75 41.98 -2.15
N ASN A 19 3.68 41.24 -2.43
CA ASN A 19 2.33 41.80 -2.50
C ASN A 19 1.82 42.26 -1.12
N ILE A 20 2.08 41.49 -0.05
CA ILE A 20 1.75 41.91 1.32
C ILE A 20 2.56 43.15 1.73
N SER A 21 3.84 43.21 1.39
CA SER A 21 4.70 44.37 1.63
C SER A 21 4.25 45.61 0.84
N PHE A 22 3.86 45.44 -0.43
CA PHE A 22 3.37 46.52 -1.27
C PHE A 22 2.04 47.09 -0.74
N LEU A 23 1.13 46.21 -0.32
CA LEU A 23 -0.09 46.62 0.36
C LEU A 23 0.23 47.35 1.66
N ALA A 24 1.07 46.80 2.54
CA ALA A 24 1.44 47.48 3.79
C ALA A 24 2.05 48.88 3.58
N ASN A 25 2.84 49.07 2.52
CA ASN A 25 3.41 50.37 2.16
C ASN A 25 2.37 51.34 1.60
N SER A 26 1.46 50.88 0.74
CA SER A 26 0.33 51.68 0.25
C SER A 26 -0.58 52.13 1.40
N TRP A 27 -0.77 51.27 2.41
CA TRP A 27 -1.56 51.58 3.60
C TRP A 27 -0.90 52.64 4.48
N ARG A 28 0.44 52.56 4.66
CA ARG A 28 1.19 53.61 5.36
C ARG A 28 1.01 54.96 4.66
N GLN A 29 1.13 55.00 3.34
CA GLN A 29 1.04 56.24 2.57
C GLN A 29 -0.34 56.90 2.67
N GLN A 30 -1.42 56.13 2.55
CA GLN A 30 -2.79 56.63 2.71
C GLN A 30 -3.10 57.10 4.14
N LEU A 31 -2.50 56.44 5.15
CA LEU A 31 -2.63 56.86 6.54
C LEU A 31 -1.92 58.19 6.81
N PHE A 32 -0.74 58.40 6.21
CA PHE A 32 0.00 59.66 6.29
C PHE A 32 -0.76 60.81 5.62
N GLU A 33 -1.33 60.59 4.42
CA GLU A 33 -2.15 61.61 3.73
C GLU A 33 -3.38 62.01 4.56
N LEU A 34 -4.02 61.07 5.26
CA LEU A 34 -5.15 61.35 6.16
C LEU A 34 -4.73 62.13 7.42
N LEU A 35 -3.52 61.88 7.94
CA LEU A 35 -2.98 62.58 9.12
C LEU A 35 -2.49 64.00 8.78
N ASP A 36 -1.95 64.22 7.58
CA ASP A 36 -1.54 65.55 7.08
C ASP A 36 -2.74 66.50 6.86
N ILE A 37 -3.90 65.95 6.46
CA ILE A 37 -5.16 66.71 6.39
C ILE A 37 -5.60 67.18 7.79
N GLU A 38 -5.27 66.43 8.85
CA GLU A 38 -5.63 66.77 10.23
C GLU A 38 -4.76 67.90 10.82
N HIS A 39 -3.53 68.08 10.31
CA HIS A 39 -2.60 69.12 10.78
C HIS A 39 -2.69 70.46 10.02
N SER A 40 -3.23 70.47 8.80
CA SER A 40 -3.26 71.67 7.95
C SER A 40 -4.52 72.54 8.06
N SER A 41 -5.56 72.13 8.80
CA SER A 41 -6.83 72.88 8.86
C SER A 41 -7.28 73.25 10.28
N LYS A 42 -7.17 74.53 10.64
CA LYS A 42 -7.63 75.09 11.92
C LYS A 42 -9.17 75.23 12.04
N SER A 43 -9.96 74.73 11.10
CA SER A 43 -11.41 75.00 11.04
C SER A 43 -12.27 73.88 10.44
N VAL A 44 -11.99 72.61 10.74
CA VAL A 44 -12.90 71.52 10.32
C VAL A 44 -13.96 71.24 11.40
N PRO A 45 -15.27 71.48 11.15
CA PRO A 45 -16.29 71.50 12.21
C PRO A 45 -16.72 70.12 12.72
N ASN A 46 -16.15 69.00 12.25
CA ASN A 46 -16.67 67.70 12.66
C ASN A 46 -15.65 66.56 12.59
N LYS A 47 -14.62 66.63 13.45
CA LYS A 47 -13.62 65.56 13.65
C LYS A 47 -14.25 64.18 13.90
N LYS A 48 -15.45 64.14 14.49
CA LYS A 48 -16.20 62.90 14.75
C LYS A 48 -16.72 62.24 13.46
N LEU A 49 -17.08 63.03 12.44
CA LEU A 49 -17.52 62.52 11.14
C LEU A 49 -16.35 61.95 10.33
N LEU A 50 -15.21 62.65 10.31
CA LEU A 50 -13.98 62.18 9.67
C LEU A 50 -13.49 60.84 10.24
N ARG A 51 -13.47 60.68 11.58
CA ARG A 51 -13.12 59.41 12.22
C ARG A 51 -14.09 58.28 11.86
N LYS A 52 -15.39 58.57 11.75
CA LYS A 52 -16.40 57.58 11.30
C LYS A 52 -16.19 57.18 9.84
N CYS A 53 -15.91 58.13 8.94
CA CYS A 53 -15.64 57.83 7.53
C CYS A 53 -14.36 57.01 7.36
N ALA A 54 -13.27 57.38 8.05
CA ALA A 54 -12.01 56.62 8.04
C ALA A 54 -12.22 55.18 8.56
N SER A 55 -12.96 55.01 9.66
CA SER A 55 -13.30 53.68 10.20
C SER A 55 -14.13 52.85 9.21
N LEU A 56 -15.09 53.45 8.50
CA LEU A 56 -15.91 52.74 7.52
C LEU A 56 -15.10 52.30 6.29
N ILE A 57 -14.20 53.15 5.81
CA ILE A 57 -13.30 52.85 4.70
C ILE A 57 -12.33 51.72 5.10
N MET A 58 -11.78 51.78 6.32
CA MET A 58 -10.89 50.75 6.85
C MET A 58 -11.60 49.39 6.98
N LYS A 59 -12.83 49.36 7.51
CA LYS A 59 -13.63 48.13 7.61
C LYS A 59 -13.94 47.52 6.24
N LYS A 60 -14.29 48.35 5.24
CA LYS A 60 -14.51 47.88 3.86
C LYS A 60 -13.24 47.33 3.21
N GLN A 61 -12.07 47.94 3.46
CA GLN A 61 -10.79 47.48 2.93
C GLN A 61 -10.30 46.20 3.60
N ILE A 62 -10.46 46.06 4.92
CA ILE A 62 -10.15 44.81 5.66
C ILE A 62 -11.04 43.68 5.16
N LEU A 63 -12.35 43.93 4.98
CA LEU A 63 -13.28 42.93 4.46
C LEU A 63 -12.92 42.50 3.03
N LYS A 64 -12.54 43.44 2.15
CA LYS A 64 -12.06 43.12 0.79
C LYS A 64 -10.75 42.33 0.80
N SER A 65 -9.80 42.69 1.67
CA SER A 65 -8.51 41.99 1.79
C SER A 65 -8.68 40.59 2.36
N PHE A 66 -9.61 40.42 3.33
CA PHE A 66 -9.98 39.11 3.88
C PHE A 66 -10.71 38.26 2.85
N LEU A 67 -11.67 38.81 2.08
CA LEU A 67 -12.34 38.10 0.98
C LEU A 67 -11.37 37.73 -0.13
N LEU A 68 -10.46 38.63 -0.52
CA LEU A 68 -9.45 38.33 -1.55
C LEU A 68 -8.46 37.27 -1.06
N SER A 69 -8.05 37.33 0.21
CA SER A 69 -7.17 36.31 0.81
C SER A 69 -7.89 34.97 0.96
N ALA A 70 -9.16 34.97 1.35
CA ALA A 70 -10.00 33.76 1.39
C ALA A 70 -10.18 33.19 -0.02
N VAL A 71 -10.49 34.01 -1.02
CA VAL A 71 -10.60 33.56 -2.42
C VAL A 71 -9.26 33.00 -2.91
N ILE A 72 -8.13 33.66 -2.63
CA ILE A 72 -6.80 33.13 -3.00
C ILE A 72 -6.46 31.85 -2.23
N PHE A 73 -6.81 31.73 -0.95
CA PHE A 73 -6.62 30.49 -0.17
C PHE A 73 -7.56 29.37 -0.61
N PHE A 74 -8.77 29.69 -1.08
CA PHE A 74 -9.73 28.71 -1.59
C PHE A 74 -9.41 28.30 -3.04
N THR A 75 -8.86 29.20 -3.88
CA THR A 75 -8.46 28.86 -5.25
C THR A 75 -7.08 28.24 -5.33
N ALA A 76 -6.14 28.58 -4.43
CA ALA A 76 -4.81 27.95 -4.38
C ALA A 76 -4.80 26.57 -3.70
N ASN A 77 -5.92 26.14 -3.09
CA ASN A 77 -6.05 24.80 -2.52
C ASN A 77 -6.88 23.85 -3.39
N VAL A 78 -7.32 24.27 -4.58
CA VAL A 78 -7.74 23.32 -5.61
C VAL A 78 -6.46 22.79 -6.27
N TRP A 79 -5.62 22.13 -5.48
CA TRP A 79 -4.59 21.26 -6.02
C TRP A 79 -5.38 20.20 -6.77
N ASN A 80 -5.41 20.31 -8.11
CA ASN A 80 -5.92 19.23 -8.93
C ASN A 80 -5.21 17.98 -8.45
N VAL A 81 -5.96 17.06 -7.85
CA VAL A 81 -5.45 15.76 -7.44
C VAL A 81 -5.17 15.05 -8.75
N GLN A 82 -3.97 15.27 -9.29
CA GLN A 82 -3.50 14.54 -10.44
C GLN A 82 -3.44 13.07 -10.03
N ALA A 83 -3.98 12.20 -10.87
CA ALA A 83 -3.85 10.76 -10.64
C ALA A 83 -2.37 10.42 -10.44
N ALA A 84 -2.04 9.72 -9.36
CA ALA A 84 -0.67 9.29 -9.12
C ALA A 84 -0.22 8.42 -10.32
N GLY A 85 0.92 8.76 -10.90
CA GLY A 85 1.57 7.95 -11.92
C GLY A 85 2.65 7.07 -11.30
N LEU A 86 2.97 5.97 -11.96
CA LEU A 86 4.12 5.14 -11.61
C LEU A 86 5.41 5.69 -12.21
N THR A 87 6.48 5.57 -11.45
CA THR A 87 7.86 5.75 -11.91
C THR A 87 8.66 4.52 -11.55
N LEU A 88 9.60 4.14 -12.41
CA LEU A 88 10.55 3.06 -12.17
C LEU A 88 11.97 3.60 -12.23
N THR A 89 12.80 3.20 -11.27
CA THR A 89 14.24 3.48 -11.25
C THR A 89 15.03 2.21 -10.95
N GLU A 90 16.27 2.16 -11.42
CA GLU A 90 17.19 1.04 -11.19
C GLU A 90 18.53 1.55 -10.66
N THR A 91 19.17 0.78 -9.78
CA THR A 91 20.53 1.03 -9.30
C THR A 91 21.34 -0.25 -9.32
N ASP A 92 22.64 -0.17 -9.64
CA ASP A 92 23.58 -1.31 -9.57
C ASP A 92 23.22 -2.50 -10.48
N GLN A 93 22.68 -2.22 -11.68
CA GLN A 93 22.35 -3.23 -12.70
C GLN A 93 23.51 -4.21 -12.94
N GLY A 94 23.18 -5.50 -13.07
CA GLY A 94 24.14 -6.57 -13.33
C GLY A 94 24.95 -7.03 -12.11
N THR A 95 24.65 -6.52 -10.91
CA THR A 95 25.31 -6.93 -9.66
C THR A 95 24.33 -7.59 -8.68
N ILE A 96 24.85 -8.22 -7.62
CA ILE A 96 24.03 -8.77 -6.51
C ILE A 96 23.30 -7.68 -5.70
N ASP A 97 23.69 -6.41 -5.88
CA ASP A 97 23.09 -5.25 -5.23
C ASP A 97 22.06 -4.55 -6.14
N HIS A 98 21.80 -5.11 -7.34
CA HIS A 98 20.81 -4.56 -8.26
C HIS A 98 19.44 -4.39 -7.56
N THR A 99 18.91 -3.18 -7.64
CA THR A 99 17.62 -2.81 -7.06
C THR A 99 16.74 -2.15 -8.11
N VAL A 100 15.51 -2.63 -8.26
CA VAL A 100 14.48 -2.00 -9.08
C VAL A 100 13.43 -1.40 -8.15
N THR A 101 13.23 -0.08 -8.22
CA THR A 101 12.27 0.65 -7.40
C THR A 101 11.10 1.11 -8.24
N ILE A 102 9.88 0.86 -7.76
CA ILE A 102 8.64 1.32 -8.37
C ILE A 102 7.93 2.22 -7.37
N GLU A 103 7.60 3.44 -7.78
CA GLU A 103 6.96 4.44 -6.92
C GLU A 103 5.70 5.00 -7.56
N SER A 104 4.61 5.02 -6.79
CA SER A 104 3.42 5.82 -7.06
C SER A 104 3.53 7.11 -6.24
N GLU A 105 3.63 8.26 -6.91
CA GLU A 105 3.97 9.54 -6.28
C GLU A 105 3.08 9.85 -5.06
N GLY A 106 3.72 9.96 -3.90
CA GLY A 106 3.04 10.26 -2.63
C GLY A 106 2.11 9.16 -2.10
N GLN A 107 2.05 7.98 -2.73
CA GLN A 107 1.23 6.86 -2.29
C GLN A 107 2.08 5.74 -1.68
N PHE A 108 2.96 5.14 -2.47
CA PHE A 108 3.79 4.03 -2.02
C PHE A 108 5.09 3.94 -2.82
N ARG A 109 6.10 3.30 -2.23
CA ARG A 109 7.31 2.85 -2.93
C ARG A 109 7.54 1.37 -2.65
N LEU A 110 7.87 0.63 -3.70
CA LEU A 110 8.19 -0.79 -3.70
C LEU A 110 9.61 -0.97 -4.23
N ALA A 111 10.37 -1.92 -3.69
CA ALA A 111 11.67 -2.27 -4.26
C ALA A 111 11.85 -3.79 -4.40
N PHE A 112 12.51 -4.18 -5.48
CA PHE A 112 12.91 -5.55 -5.80
C PHE A 112 14.43 -5.62 -5.79
N GLU A 113 14.99 -6.43 -4.90
CA GLU A 113 16.44 -6.49 -4.68
C GLU A 113 17.02 -7.84 -5.05
N ALA A 114 18.03 -7.86 -5.93
CA ALA A 114 18.78 -9.08 -6.28
C ALA A 114 19.37 -9.78 -5.05
N ALA A 115 19.74 -8.99 -4.04
CA ALA A 115 20.26 -9.44 -2.76
C ALA A 115 19.27 -10.33 -1.99
N TYR A 116 17.98 -10.13 -2.22
CA TYR A 116 16.86 -10.91 -1.67
C TYR A 116 16.24 -11.83 -2.73
N ASN A 117 17.02 -12.24 -3.73
CA ASN A 117 16.54 -13.09 -4.82
C ASN A 117 15.42 -12.43 -5.65
N TYR A 118 15.55 -11.11 -5.87
CA TYR A 118 14.55 -10.26 -6.52
C TYR A 118 13.15 -10.32 -5.90
N GLY A 119 13.03 -10.62 -4.61
CA GLY A 119 11.77 -10.46 -3.91
C GLY A 119 11.35 -9.00 -3.82
N LEU A 120 10.04 -8.75 -3.72
CA LEU A 120 9.46 -7.46 -3.35
C LEU A 120 9.85 -7.14 -1.89
N SER A 121 11.11 -6.77 -1.69
CA SER A 121 11.81 -6.80 -0.40
C SER A 121 11.64 -5.54 0.43
N LYS A 122 11.09 -4.47 -0.16
CA LYS A 122 10.85 -3.20 0.51
C LYS A 122 9.48 -2.64 0.19
N TRP A 123 8.84 -2.06 1.20
CA TRP A 123 7.58 -1.34 1.05
C TRP A 123 7.55 -0.10 1.96
N TYR A 124 7.26 1.06 1.37
CA TYR A 124 7.13 2.33 2.07
C TYR A 124 5.73 2.91 1.87
N ASP A 125 5.11 3.38 2.96
CA ASP A 125 3.85 4.14 2.96
C ASP A 125 4.16 5.63 2.80
N LEU A 126 4.16 6.12 1.56
CA LEU A 126 4.52 7.51 1.27
C LEU A 126 3.43 8.51 1.68
N VAL A 127 2.23 8.04 2.00
CA VAL A 127 1.15 8.90 2.50
C VAL A 127 1.50 9.42 3.89
N ASN A 128 2.08 8.56 4.72
CA ASN A 128 2.39 8.87 6.12
C ASN A 128 3.90 9.00 6.39
N ASP A 129 4.75 8.56 5.46
CA ASP A 129 6.21 8.70 5.46
C ASP A 129 6.72 9.10 4.07
N GLN A 130 6.53 10.37 3.70
CA GLN A 130 6.94 10.91 2.39
C GLN A 130 8.44 10.79 2.11
N SER A 131 9.27 10.63 3.15
CA SER A 131 10.72 10.49 3.02
C SER A 131 11.15 9.03 2.86
N ALA A 132 10.22 8.06 2.97
CA ALA A 132 10.51 6.63 2.92
C ALA A 132 11.66 6.23 3.86
N LEU A 133 11.56 6.67 5.11
CA LEU A 133 12.50 6.33 6.18
C LEU A 133 12.21 4.94 6.75
N LEU A 134 10.95 4.50 6.72
CA LEU A 134 10.53 3.23 7.25
C LEU A 134 10.20 2.22 6.14
N ASP A 135 11.01 1.17 6.07
CA ASP A 135 10.67 -0.02 5.31
C ASP A 135 9.78 -0.97 6.15
N ILE A 136 8.53 -1.09 5.75
CA ILE A 136 7.51 -1.91 6.42
C ILE A 136 7.84 -3.41 6.30
N ALA A 137 8.51 -3.82 5.23
CA ALA A 137 8.83 -5.22 4.99
C ALA A 137 10.10 -5.68 5.74
N GLN A 138 10.86 -4.74 6.33
CA GLN A 138 12.05 -5.04 7.12
C GLN A 138 11.70 -5.48 8.55
N ASN A 139 12.39 -6.50 9.07
CA ASN A 139 12.37 -6.80 10.51
C ASN A 139 12.99 -5.63 11.29
N PRO A 140 12.25 -4.92 12.16
CA PRO A 140 12.72 -3.72 12.86
C PRO A 140 13.61 -4.02 14.07
N THR A 141 14.12 -5.24 14.18
CA THR A 141 14.87 -5.72 15.33
C THR A 141 16.27 -6.12 14.92
N ASP A 142 17.20 -6.14 15.88
CA ASP A 142 18.55 -6.66 15.67
C ASP A 142 18.56 -8.19 15.45
N TYR A 143 17.39 -8.85 15.56
CA TYR A 143 17.23 -10.23 15.18
C TYR A 143 17.28 -10.36 13.65
N ILE A 144 18.51 -10.44 13.15
CA ILE A 144 18.84 -10.76 11.77
C ILE A 144 19.25 -12.23 11.74
N PRO A 145 18.31 -13.17 11.66
CA PRO A 145 18.70 -14.52 11.40
C PRO A 145 19.36 -14.59 10.01
N SER A 146 20.19 -15.60 9.78
CA SER A 146 20.76 -15.94 8.45
C SER A 146 19.69 -16.13 7.35
N HIS A 147 18.41 -16.14 7.75
CA HIS A 147 17.21 -16.23 6.94
C HIS A 147 16.35 -14.97 6.96
N GLN A 148 16.93 -13.76 7.12
CA GLN A 148 16.15 -12.51 7.03
C GLN A 148 15.27 -12.53 5.77
N GLN A 149 13.96 -12.53 6.01
CA GLN A 149 12.94 -12.48 4.99
C GLN A 149 12.51 -11.03 4.90
N GLY A 150 12.56 -10.48 3.69
CA GLY A 150 12.14 -9.10 3.44
C GLY A 150 10.95 -9.00 2.50
N ALA A 151 10.44 -10.11 1.95
CA ALA A 151 9.50 -9.99 0.84
C ALA A 151 8.03 -9.90 1.27
N LEU A 152 7.34 -8.89 0.73
CA LEU A 152 5.91 -8.66 0.92
C LEU A 152 5.05 -9.77 0.30
N PHE A 153 5.53 -10.41 -0.77
CA PHE A 153 4.99 -11.65 -1.32
C PHE A 153 6.12 -12.68 -1.35
N ASN A 154 5.91 -13.87 -0.78
CA ASN A 154 6.93 -14.90 -0.74
C ASN A 154 6.33 -16.31 -0.89
N GLN A 155 7.20 -17.27 -1.15
CA GLN A 155 6.88 -18.69 -1.29
C GLN A 155 7.80 -19.49 -0.36
N CYS A 156 7.28 -20.54 0.27
CA CYS A 156 8.10 -21.41 1.11
C CYS A 156 7.70 -22.87 0.91
N VAL A 157 8.68 -23.74 0.68
CA VAL A 157 8.47 -25.17 0.41
C VAL A 157 9.22 -26.05 1.40
N ASN A 158 8.65 -27.21 1.70
CA ASN A 158 9.24 -28.25 2.54
C ASN A 158 9.44 -29.56 1.75
N PRO A 159 10.42 -30.40 2.11
CA PRO A 159 11.24 -30.33 3.33
C PRO A 159 12.30 -29.22 3.28
N ASN A 160 12.75 -28.77 4.46
CA ASN A 160 13.85 -27.80 4.69
C ASN A 160 13.49 -26.31 4.73
N ASP A 161 12.20 -25.93 4.74
CA ASP A 161 11.74 -24.54 4.84
C ASP A 161 12.43 -23.62 3.80
N LEU A 162 12.63 -24.10 2.57
CA LEU A 162 13.30 -23.31 1.52
C LEU A 162 12.38 -22.18 1.07
N ILE A 163 12.90 -20.95 1.06
CA ILE A 163 12.12 -19.73 0.83
C ILE A 163 12.54 -19.10 -0.49
N GLY A 164 11.57 -18.52 -1.19
CA GLY A 164 11.80 -17.83 -2.45
C GLY A 164 12.72 -16.62 -2.29
N HIS A 165 12.35 -15.69 -1.40
CA HIS A 165 13.03 -14.41 -1.27
C HIS A 165 13.62 -14.22 0.13
N VAL A 166 14.95 -14.30 0.21
CA VAL A 166 15.73 -14.23 1.47
C VAL A 166 17.10 -13.63 1.24
N ILE A 167 17.64 -12.94 2.26
CA ILE A 167 19.00 -12.35 2.20
C ILE A 167 20.11 -13.40 1.97
N SER A 168 19.83 -14.67 2.25
CA SER A 168 20.76 -15.79 1.99
C SER A 168 21.25 -15.80 0.54
N ALA A 169 20.44 -15.28 -0.38
CA ALA A 169 20.77 -15.16 -1.79
C ALA A 169 22.00 -14.27 -2.05
N LYS A 170 22.24 -13.23 -1.24
CA LYS A 170 23.46 -12.42 -1.26
C LYS A 170 24.59 -13.06 -0.45
N LEU A 171 24.28 -13.53 0.75
CA LEU A 171 25.30 -13.90 1.74
C LEU A 171 25.94 -15.27 1.50
N TYR A 172 25.16 -16.25 1.04
CA TYR A 172 25.58 -17.65 0.94
C TYR A 172 25.55 -18.19 -0.48
N LEU A 173 24.70 -17.64 -1.34
CA LEU A 173 24.48 -18.11 -2.71
C LEU A 173 24.58 -16.98 -3.75
N PRO A 174 25.62 -16.12 -3.73
CA PRO A 174 25.70 -14.94 -4.61
C PRO A 174 25.72 -15.29 -6.11
N ASN A 175 26.15 -16.51 -6.45
CA ASN A 175 26.25 -17.00 -7.84
C ASN A 175 25.06 -17.86 -8.27
N LEU A 176 24.02 -18.02 -7.43
CA LEU A 176 22.83 -18.77 -7.82
C LEU A 176 22.03 -17.95 -8.83
N ASP A 177 21.70 -18.58 -9.96
CA ASP A 177 20.94 -17.99 -11.06
C ASP A 177 19.62 -17.38 -10.57
N ARG A 178 19.37 -16.15 -11.00
CA ARG A 178 18.14 -15.40 -10.78
C ARG A 178 17.99 -14.34 -11.86
N SER A 179 16.76 -13.98 -12.19
CA SER A 179 16.48 -12.98 -13.21
C SER A 179 15.41 -12.01 -12.74
N LEU A 180 15.49 -10.79 -13.27
CA LEU A 180 14.42 -9.81 -13.24
C LEU A 180 14.35 -9.20 -14.64
N SER A 181 13.14 -9.13 -15.19
CA SER A 181 12.85 -8.46 -16.45
C SER A 181 11.77 -7.41 -16.25
N ILE A 182 12.00 -6.23 -16.80
CA ILE A 182 10.99 -5.17 -16.89
C ILE A 182 10.25 -5.38 -18.22
N VAL A 183 9.02 -5.87 -18.13
CA VAL A 183 8.18 -6.21 -19.30
C VAL A 183 7.43 -4.98 -19.81
N GLU A 184 6.98 -4.12 -18.90
CA GLU A 184 6.26 -2.87 -19.21
C GLU A 184 6.64 -1.81 -18.17
N ASN A 185 6.88 -0.57 -18.59
CA ASN A 185 7.16 0.56 -17.70
C ASN A 185 6.44 1.81 -18.22
N THR A 186 5.23 2.02 -17.73
CA THR A 186 4.43 3.21 -18.05
C THR A 186 3.97 3.88 -16.76
N SER A 187 3.54 5.14 -16.85
CA SER A 187 2.94 5.83 -15.70
C SER A 187 1.63 5.20 -15.24
N SER A 188 0.96 4.40 -16.09
CA SER A 188 -0.32 3.78 -15.75
C SER A 188 -0.16 2.37 -15.18
N ARG A 189 0.95 1.69 -15.48
CA ARG A 189 1.23 0.32 -15.07
C ARG A 189 2.70 -0.03 -15.27
N VAL A 190 3.24 -0.78 -14.33
CA VAL A 190 4.54 -1.44 -14.45
C VAL A 190 4.34 -2.95 -14.40
N ILE A 191 4.99 -3.69 -15.31
CA ILE A 191 5.03 -5.14 -15.29
C ILE A 191 6.48 -5.58 -15.14
N ILE A 192 6.74 -6.41 -14.13
CA ILE A 192 8.02 -7.05 -13.93
C ILE A 192 7.83 -8.56 -13.81
N GLU A 193 8.82 -9.32 -14.22
CA GLU A 193 8.87 -10.77 -14.03
C GLU A 193 10.21 -11.16 -13.41
N VAL A 194 10.14 -11.95 -12.35
CA VAL A 194 11.32 -12.46 -11.63
C VAL A 194 11.35 -13.97 -11.72
N GLY A 195 12.53 -14.53 -11.99
CA GLY A 195 12.79 -15.97 -12.03
C GLY A 195 13.83 -16.35 -11.00
N TYR A 196 13.56 -17.38 -10.19
CA TYR A 196 14.42 -17.70 -9.06
C TYR A 196 14.22 -19.12 -8.50
N TYR A 197 15.19 -19.59 -7.69
CA TYR A 197 15.12 -20.89 -6.99
C TYR A 197 14.96 -20.71 -5.48
N PRO A 198 14.13 -21.51 -4.79
CA PRO A 198 13.96 -21.40 -3.34
C PRO A 198 15.21 -21.87 -2.58
N MET A 199 15.55 -21.18 -1.50
CA MET A 199 16.78 -21.40 -0.74
C MET A 199 16.65 -21.06 0.75
N LEU A 200 17.59 -21.56 1.55
CA LEU A 200 17.77 -21.20 2.95
C LEU A 200 19.21 -21.46 3.40
N GLY A 201 19.90 -20.42 3.85
CA GLY A 201 21.33 -20.53 4.19
C GLY A 201 22.14 -20.95 2.96
N SER A 202 22.95 -22.01 3.09
CA SER A 202 23.69 -22.61 1.97
C SER A 202 22.90 -23.64 1.16
N SER A 203 21.68 -23.98 1.58
CA SER A 203 20.83 -24.97 0.90
C SER A 203 19.96 -24.29 -0.16
N ASN A 204 19.75 -24.95 -1.29
CA ASN A 204 18.80 -24.53 -2.32
C ASN A 204 18.14 -25.73 -2.99
N ASN A 205 17.04 -25.47 -3.72
CA ASN A 205 16.43 -26.45 -4.61
C ASN A 205 16.43 -25.92 -6.04
N GLN A 206 17.53 -26.20 -6.77
CA GLN A 206 17.66 -25.87 -8.19
C GLN A 206 16.74 -26.70 -9.10
N ASN A 207 16.02 -27.69 -8.55
CA ASN A 207 15.03 -28.44 -9.30
C ASN A 207 13.65 -27.78 -9.29
N LEU A 208 13.46 -26.67 -8.56
CA LEU A 208 12.23 -25.88 -8.54
C LEU A 208 12.52 -24.47 -9.00
N LEU A 209 12.12 -24.15 -10.23
CA LEU A 209 12.15 -22.78 -10.72
C LEU A 209 10.81 -22.12 -10.39
N PHE A 210 10.88 -21.02 -9.64
CA PHE A 210 9.75 -20.12 -9.42
C PHE A 210 9.83 -18.95 -10.39
N THR A 211 8.68 -18.53 -10.89
CA THR A 211 8.54 -17.33 -11.70
C THR A 211 7.36 -16.53 -11.17
N ASP A 212 7.60 -15.29 -10.76
CA ASP A 212 6.56 -14.36 -10.34
C ASP A 212 6.48 -13.20 -11.32
N ARG A 213 5.29 -12.99 -11.90
CA ARG A 213 5.01 -11.80 -12.71
C ARG A 213 4.07 -10.88 -11.96
N TYR A 214 4.51 -9.64 -11.73
CA TYR A 214 3.77 -8.61 -11.01
C TYR A 214 3.24 -7.57 -11.99
N TYR A 215 1.94 -7.28 -11.90
CA TYR A 215 1.26 -6.21 -12.62
C TYR A 215 0.87 -5.14 -11.60
N ILE A 216 1.65 -4.07 -11.53
CA ILE A 216 1.55 -3.03 -10.49
C ILE A 216 0.86 -1.80 -11.06
N TYR A 217 -0.16 -1.31 -10.35
CA TYR A 217 -0.96 -0.15 -10.72
C TYR A 217 -0.76 1.00 -9.72
N PRO A 218 -0.92 2.27 -10.13
CA PRO A 218 -0.69 3.43 -9.27
C PRO A 218 -1.61 3.53 -8.04
N ASP A 219 -2.76 2.85 -8.09
CA ASP A 219 -3.76 2.80 -7.01
C ASP A 219 -3.53 1.65 -6.02
N GLY A 220 -2.35 1.02 -6.06
CA GLY A 220 -1.94 -0.01 -5.11
C GLY A 220 -2.47 -1.40 -5.42
N LYS A 221 -3.18 -1.59 -6.55
CA LYS A 221 -3.49 -2.93 -7.06
C LYS A 221 -2.21 -3.59 -7.59
N ILE A 222 -1.99 -4.83 -7.18
CA ILE A 222 -0.91 -5.67 -7.67
C ILE A 222 -1.52 -7.03 -8.02
N TYR A 223 -1.46 -7.43 -9.28
CA TYR A 223 -1.81 -8.79 -9.68
C TYR A 223 -0.54 -9.60 -9.82
N ILE A 224 -0.55 -10.82 -9.30
CA ILE A 224 0.62 -11.69 -9.21
C ILE A 224 0.28 -12.99 -9.90
N ASN A 225 1.05 -13.34 -10.93
CA ASN A 225 1.03 -14.68 -11.51
C ASN A 225 2.27 -15.45 -11.06
N HIS A 226 2.07 -16.42 -10.18
CA HIS A 226 3.11 -17.29 -9.68
C HIS A 226 3.11 -18.61 -10.45
N LYS A 227 4.28 -19.02 -10.91
CA LYS A 227 4.52 -20.33 -11.52
C LYS A 227 5.61 -21.06 -10.78
N MET A 228 5.36 -22.33 -10.48
CA MET A 228 6.34 -23.27 -9.97
C MET A 228 6.54 -24.38 -10.99
N ARG A 229 7.78 -24.57 -11.46
CA ARG A 229 8.15 -25.64 -12.38
C ARG A 229 9.17 -26.59 -11.75
N SER A 230 8.88 -27.88 -11.79
CA SER A 230 9.81 -28.92 -11.34
C SER A 230 10.63 -29.47 -12.50
N SER A 231 11.94 -29.66 -12.33
CA SER A 231 12.79 -30.33 -13.33
C SER A 231 12.86 -31.85 -13.17
N ILE A 232 12.46 -32.35 -12.00
CA ILE A 232 12.47 -33.78 -11.64
C ILE A 232 11.13 -34.20 -11.03
N ASP A 233 10.94 -35.50 -10.83
CA ASP A 233 9.90 -35.99 -9.94
C ASP A 233 10.30 -35.70 -8.49
N GLN A 234 9.46 -34.99 -7.73
CA GLN A 234 9.70 -34.71 -6.32
C GLN A 234 8.40 -34.51 -5.53
N THR A 235 8.45 -34.81 -4.25
CA THR A 235 7.34 -34.56 -3.31
C THR A 235 7.70 -33.42 -2.38
N LEU A 236 6.86 -32.39 -2.35
CA LEU A 236 6.91 -31.32 -1.36
C LEU A 236 5.99 -31.67 -0.21
N THR A 237 6.47 -31.71 1.03
CA THR A 237 5.66 -32.09 2.19
C THR A 237 4.71 -30.96 2.62
N GLU A 238 5.09 -29.72 2.36
CA GLU A 238 4.26 -28.53 2.55
C GLU A 238 4.69 -27.46 1.52
N TRP A 239 3.71 -26.71 1.02
CA TRP A 239 3.93 -25.47 0.31
C TRP A 239 3.11 -24.37 0.97
N ARG A 240 3.79 -23.44 1.65
CA ARG A 240 3.21 -22.18 2.11
C ARG A 240 3.27 -21.22 0.95
N ASN A 241 2.15 -21.12 0.27
CA ASN A 241 2.00 -20.29 -0.89
C ASN A 241 1.50 -18.90 -0.48
N SER A 242 1.88 -17.89 -1.25
CA SER A 242 1.37 -16.52 -1.11
C SER A 242 1.51 -15.98 0.32
N ILE A 243 2.77 -15.82 0.76
CA ILE A 243 3.09 -15.27 2.08
C ILE A 243 3.08 -13.75 2.02
N ILE A 244 2.24 -13.09 2.84
CA ILE A 244 2.43 -11.70 3.26
C ILE A 244 3.42 -11.68 4.41
N GLY A 245 4.52 -10.95 4.26
CA GLY A 245 5.53 -10.75 5.30
C GLY A 245 5.67 -9.28 5.67
N VAL A 246 5.53 -8.94 6.96
CA VAL A 246 5.68 -7.57 7.47
C VAL A 246 6.50 -7.52 8.76
N GLY A 247 7.28 -6.46 8.90
CA GLY A 247 7.96 -6.08 10.13
C GLY A 247 6.99 -5.53 11.16
N ASP A 248 7.06 -6.05 12.39
CA ASP A 248 6.22 -5.64 13.50
C ASP A 248 7.09 -5.31 14.73
N PRO A 249 7.39 -4.02 15.00
CA PRO A 249 8.23 -3.60 16.12
C PRO A 249 7.57 -3.79 17.49
N PHE A 250 6.34 -4.29 17.52
CA PHE A 250 5.63 -4.61 18.74
C PHE A 250 5.63 -6.12 19.04
N TYR A 251 5.76 -6.97 18.03
CA TYR A 251 5.61 -8.42 18.18
C TYR A 251 6.81 -9.09 18.87
N GLN A 252 6.55 -9.65 20.05
CA GLN A 252 7.50 -10.37 20.92
C GLN A 252 8.77 -9.56 21.28
N LEU A 253 8.71 -8.24 21.18
CA LEU A 253 9.83 -7.35 21.50
C LEU A 253 9.75 -6.75 22.89
N SER A 254 8.53 -6.50 23.36
CA SER A 254 8.23 -6.04 24.71
C SER A 254 7.78 -7.23 25.53
N GLY A 255 8.60 -7.64 26.50
CA GLY A 255 8.27 -8.73 27.40
C GLY A 255 9.06 -8.71 28.70
N ASP A 256 8.58 -9.49 29.66
CA ASP A 256 9.24 -9.74 30.93
C ASP A 256 8.93 -11.18 31.36
N SER A 257 9.70 -11.73 32.29
CA SER A 257 9.40 -13.02 32.91
C SER A 257 9.52 -12.92 34.42
N ALA A 258 8.67 -13.62 35.14
CA ALA A 258 8.55 -13.47 36.59
C ALA A 258 8.11 -14.80 37.24
N THR A 259 8.38 -14.94 38.53
CA THR A 259 7.85 -16.05 39.32
C THR A 259 6.68 -15.52 40.14
N PHE A 260 5.46 -15.72 39.63
CA PHE A 260 4.25 -15.18 40.25
C PHE A 260 3.64 -16.12 41.29
N VAL A 261 3.03 -15.50 42.29
CA VAL A 261 1.99 -16.09 43.14
C VAL A 261 0.64 -15.72 42.55
N ALA A 262 -0.22 -16.72 42.34
CA ALA A 262 -1.53 -16.57 41.72
C ALA A 262 -2.65 -16.43 42.75
N ASP A 263 -3.55 -15.47 42.53
CA ASP A 263 -4.82 -15.36 43.24
C ASP A 263 -5.97 -15.48 42.23
N ASN A 264 -6.69 -16.59 42.29
CA ASN A 264 -7.83 -16.84 41.41
C ASN A 264 -9.10 -16.08 41.82
N VAL A 265 -9.20 -15.61 43.06
CA VAL A 265 -10.34 -14.82 43.54
C VAL A 265 -10.22 -13.38 43.04
N ALA A 266 -9.06 -12.77 43.25
CA ALA A 266 -8.78 -11.42 42.75
C ALA A 266 -8.40 -11.38 41.26
N ARG A 267 -8.10 -12.55 40.66
CA ARG A 267 -7.57 -12.70 39.29
C ARG A 267 -6.28 -11.93 39.09
N THR A 268 -5.30 -12.19 39.95
CA THR A 268 -4.01 -11.50 39.93
C THR A 268 -2.82 -12.45 39.91
N LEU A 269 -1.71 -11.96 39.37
CA LEU A 269 -0.38 -12.59 39.44
C LEU A 269 0.59 -11.58 40.08
N THR A 270 1.17 -11.91 41.23
CA THR A 270 2.03 -10.99 42.01
C THR A 270 3.45 -11.52 42.13
N ASP A 271 4.43 -10.68 41.82
CA ASP A 271 5.86 -10.90 42.05
C ASP A 271 6.45 -9.64 42.69
N ALA A 272 6.66 -9.68 44.00
CA ALA A 272 7.14 -8.54 44.80
C ALA A 272 8.55 -8.05 44.41
N THR A 273 9.30 -8.83 43.62
CA THR A 273 10.61 -8.41 43.11
C THR A 273 10.52 -7.43 41.95
N LYS A 274 9.34 -7.31 41.33
CA LYS A 274 9.10 -6.42 40.19
C LYS A 274 8.90 -4.96 40.62
N ASN A 275 9.19 -4.07 39.66
CA ASN A 275 9.05 -2.62 39.82
C ASN A 275 8.57 -1.99 38.51
N TRP A 276 7.44 -2.47 37.98
CA TRP A 276 6.86 -1.95 36.75
C TRP A 276 6.22 -0.59 36.94
N THR A 277 6.08 0.13 35.84
CA THR A 277 5.22 1.32 35.83
C THR A 277 3.76 0.86 35.87
N PRO A 278 2.89 1.47 36.69
CA PRO A 278 1.46 1.15 36.67
C PRO A 278 0.89 1.22 35.26
N ASN A 279 0.08 0.22 34.89
CA ASN A 279 -0.54 0.04 33.58
C ASN A 279 0.39 -0.11 32.37
N GLN A 280 1.70 -0.30 32.58
CA GLN A 280 2.66 -0.61 31.52
C GLN A 280 2.24 -1.80 30.65
N TRP A 281 1.60 -2.82 31.24
CA TRP A 281 1.26 -4.07 30.59
C TRP A 281 -0.21 -4.16 30.17
N VAL A 282 -0.98 -3.07 30.23
CA VAL A 282 -2.37 -3.07 29.78
C VAL A 282 -2.45 -3.43 28.30
N GLY A 283 -3.24 -4.45 27.97
CA GLY A 283 -3.38 -4.95 26.61
C GLY A 283 -2.28 -5.91 26.16
N TYR A 284 -1.35 -6.27 27.02
CA TYR A 284 -0.43 -7.39 26.80
C TYR A 284 -1.09 -8.71 27.18
N LEU A 285 -0.36 -9.81 27.00
CA LEU A 285 -0.73 -11.10 27.56
C LEU A 285 0.30 -11.57 28.58
N THR A 286 -0.14 -12.41 29.50
CA THR A 286 0.73 -13.27 30.29
C THR A 286 0.50 -14.71 29.87
N SER A 287 1.55 -15.52 29.90
CA SER A 287 1.50 -16.92 29.48
C SER A 287 2.26 -17.83 30.43
N LYS A 288 1.73 -19.04 30.58
CA LYS A 288 2.37 -20.16 31.25
C LYS A 288 2.04 -21.43 30.47
N ASP A 289 3.08 -22.16 30.11
CA ASP A 289 3.01 -23.26 29.15
C ASP A 289 2.34 -22.78 27.85
N TYR A 290 1.28 -23.47 27.39
CA TYR A 290 0.51 -23.07 26.20
C TYR A 290 -0.66 -22.14 26.50
N ASN A 291 -0.91 -21.80 27.77
CA ASN A 291 -2.06 -21.00 28.17
C ASN A 291 -1.70 -19.52 28.22
N GLN A 292 -2.65 -18.69 27.79
CA GLN A 292 -2.46 -17.26 27.58
C GLN A 292 -3.66 -16.50 28.12
N TRP A 293 -3.41 -15.43 28.87
CA TRP A 293 -4.44 -14.56 29.42
C TRP A 293 -4.15 -13.11 29.10
N SER A 294 -5.21 -12.34 28.88
CA SER A 294 -5.09 -10.90 28.72
C SER A 294 -4.70 -10.20 30.02
N ILE A 295 -3.88 -9.16 29.94
CA ILE A 295 -3.57 -8.26 31.07
C ILE A 295 -4.44 -7.02 30.91
N ILE A 296 -5.27 -6.73 31.93
CA ILE A 296 -6.20 -5.58 31.94
C ILE A 296 -5.68 -4.40 32.76
N GLY A 297 -4.63 -4.61 33.54
CA GLY A 297 -4.04 -3.63 34.45
C GLY A 297 -2.79 -4.18 35.09
N ASN A 298 -1.95 -3.31 35.64
CA ASN A 298 -0.89 -3.72 36.57
C ASN A 298 -0.56 -2.60 37.54
N THR A 299 -0.15 -2.99 38.75
CA THR A 299 0.56 -2.12 39.69
C THR A 299 2.07 -2.29 39.49
N LYS A 300 2.86 -1.86 40.47
CA LYS A 300 4.31 -2.03 40.52
C LYS A 300 4.75 -3.50 40.41
N ASP A 301 4.00 -4.42 41.01
CA ASP A 301 4.41 -5.81 41.23
C ASP A 301 3.30 -6.84 40.97
N THR A 302 2.10 -6.37 40.60
CA THR A 302 0.92 -7.22 40.43
C THR A 302 0.28 -6.98 39.08
N LEU A 303 0.10 -8.04 38.30
CA LEU A 303 -0.71 -8.05 37.10
C LEU A 303 -2.18 -8.32 37.45
N GLN A 304 -3.09 -7.57 36.84
CA GLN A 304 -4.53 -7.84 36.84
C GLN A 304 -4.88 -8.63 35.58
N ILE A 305 -5.41 -9.83 35.75
CA ILE A 305 -5.60 -10.81 34.69
C ILE A 305 -7.06 -10.83 34.22
N GLY A 306 -7.25 -10.57 32.93
CA GLY A 306 -8.54 -10.60 32.24
C GLY A 306 -8.90 -12.00 31.75
N THR A 307 -9.55 -12.09 30.60
CA THR A 307 -10.01 -13.35 30.01
C THR A 307 -8.84 -14.26 29.60
N HIS A 308 -9.06 -15.58 29.70
CA HIS A 308 -8.26 -16.58 29.01
C HIS A 308 -8.46 -16.44 27.50
N ILE A 309 -7.38 -16.34 26.72
CA ILE A 309 -7.41 -16.01 25.28
C ILE A 309 -6.76 -17.07 24.39
N GLY A 310 -6.04 -18.04 24.94
CA GLY A 310 -5.40 -19.09 24.15
C GLY A 310 -4.84 -20.22 25.02
N GLY A 311 -4.69 -21.40 24.44
CA GLY A 311 -4.26 -22.62 25.12
C GLY A 311 -5.41 -23.60 25.37
N GLY A 312 -5.05 -24.88 25.55
CA GLY A 312 -6.01 -25.97 25.79
C GLY A 312 -6.29 -26.26 27.27
N GLY A 313 -5.68 -25.51 28.19
CA GLY A 313 -5.84 -25.68 29.63
C GLY A 313 -7.10 -25.03 30.19
N ALA A 314 -7.35 -25.28 31.47
CA ALA A 314 -8.42 -24.61 32.21
C ALA A 314 -8.07 -23.13 32.45
N ASP A 315 -9.10 -22.27 32.52
CA ASP A 315 -8.96 -20.86 32.91
C ASP A 315 -8.71 -20.73 34.42
N ILE A 316 -7.54 -21.19 34.86
CA ILE A 316 -7.09 -21.18 36.26
C ILE A 316 -5.66 -20.67 36.30
N LEU A 317 -5.42 -19.68 37.15
CA LEU A 317 -4.09 -19.14 37.42
C LEU A 317 -3.37 -20.04 38.42
N THR A 318 -2.07 -20.24 38.24
CA THR A 318 -1.25 -21.10 39.10
C THR A 318 0.10 -20.45 39.37
N ASP A 319 0.67 -20.70 40.55
CA ASP A 319 2.00 -20.22 40.92
C ASP A 319 3.08 -20.72 39.96
N GLY A 320 4.17 -19.97 39.81
CA GLY A 320 5.36 -20.41 39.08
C GLY A 320 5.86 -19.37 38.09
N ASN A 321 6.59 -19.83 37.06
CA ASN A 321 7.19 -18.95 36.07
C ASN A 321 6.21 -18.63 34.96
N TRP A 322 6.07 -17.35 34.65
CA TRP A 322 5.21 -16.83 33.61
C TRP A 322 5.99 -15.83 32.74
N ASN A 323 5.54 -15.69 31.49
CA ASN A 323 6.06 -14.71 30.55
C ASN A 323 4.99 -13.66 30.26
N VAL A 324 5.36 -12.39 30.33
CA VAL A 324 4.58 -11.25 29.82
C VAL A 324 5.08 -10.95 28.42
N SER A 325 4.17 -10.82 27.45
CA SER A 325 4.53 -10.50 26.06
C SER A 325 3.44 -9.71 25.35
N SER A 326 3.79 -9.07 24.24
CA SER A 326 2.83 -8.46 23.33
C SER A 326 1.74 -9.45 22.92
N ARG A 327 0.53 -8.95 22.70
CA ARG A 327 -0.56 -9.72 22.11
C ARG A 327 -0.42 -9.77 20.59
N PHE A 328 -0.68 -10.93 19.99
CA PHE A 328 -0.66 -11.06 18.53
C PHE A 328 -1.95 -10.56 17.88
N ASP A 329 -3.03 -10.51 18.66
CA ASP A 329 -4.38 -10.10 18.30
C ASP A 329 -4.72 -8.67 18.80
N LYS A 330 -3.72 -7.93 19.30
CA LYS A 330 -3.87 -6.57 19.81
C LYS A 330 -2.54 -5.81 19.66
N PHE A 331 -2.61 -4.59 19.10
CA PHE A 331 -1.46 -3.76 18.75
C PHE A 331 -0.57 -4.32 17.61
N GLY A 332 0.25 -3.44 17.04
CA GLY A 332 1.11 -3.74 15.90
C GLY A 332 0.32 -4.04 14.62
N TRP A 333 0.83 -4.99 13.83
CA TRP A 333 0.12 -5.51 12.67
C TRP A 333 -0.95 -6.51 13.07
N LEU A 334 -2.21 -6.16 12.88
CA LEU A 334 -3.34 -7.07 13.10
C LEU A 334 -3.69 -7.80 11.82
N ARG A 335 -3.88 -9.10 11.97
CA ARG A 335 -4.31 -10.01 10.89
C ARG A 335 -5.83 -10.15 10.95
N ALA A 336 -6.52 -10.08 9.82
CA ALA A 336 -7.95 -10.32 9.70
C ALA A 336 -8.36 -10.95 8.34
N THR A 337 -9.48 -11.66 8.33
CA THR A 337 -10.02 -12.41 7.18
C THR A 337 -11.41 -11.90 6.85
N ASP A 338 -12.03 -12.45 5.82
CA ASP A 338 -13.42 -12.18 5.48
C ASP A 338 -14.42 -12.49 6.61
N THR A 339 -14.08 -13.43 7.49
CA THR A 339 -14.97 -13.90 8.56
C THR A 339 -14.54 -13.50 9.98
N MET A 340 -13.32 -12.98 10.17
CA MET A 340 -12.78 -12.66 11.51
C MET A 340 -11.87 -11.44 11.49
N ASN A 341 -12.05 -10.54 12.46
CA ASN A 341 -11.20 -9.37 12.67
C ASN A 341 -11.15 -8.98 14.16
N PRO A 342 -10.01 -9.16 14.87
CA PRO A 342 -8.77 -9.78 14.39
C PRO A 342 -8.91 -11.31 14.26
N TYR A 343 -7.96 -11.92 13.55
CA TYR A 343 -7.80 -13.35 13.39
C TYR A 343 -7.24 -13.98 14.66
N THR A 344 -7.92 -15.01 15.17
CA THR A 344 -7.45 -15.83 16.29
C THR A 344 -7.18 -17.26 15.85
N TYR A 345 -8.15 -17.89 15.17
CA TYR A 345 -8.02 -19.20 14.54
C TYR A 345 -9.22 -19.46 13.62
N SER A 346 -9.01 -20.07 12.44
CA SER A 346 -10.10 -20.68 11.68
C SER A 346 -9.64 -21.92 10.92
N GLY A 347 -10.53 -22.92 10.87
CA GLY A 347 -10.38 -24.12 10.04
C GLY A 347 -10.96 -23.98 8.63
N THR A 348 -11.68 -22.90 8.31
CA THR A 348 -12.19 -22.65 6.97
C THR A 348 -11.18 -21.82 6.17
N VAL A 349 -11.04 -22.14 4.88
CA VAL A 349 -10.23 -21.34 3.95
C VAL A 349 -10.88 -19.96 3.81
N ALA A 350 -10.16 -18.90 4.17
CA ALA A 350 -10.63 -17.55 3.99
C ALA A 350 -10.69 -17.18 2.49
N LYS A 351 -11.64 -16.31 2.16
CA LYS A 351 -11.75 -15.70 0.83
C LYS A 351 -10.55 -14.79 0.53
N TYR A 352 -10.07 -14.10 1.56
CA TYR A 352 -8.90 -13.21 1.50
C TYR A 352 -8.26 -13.10 2.88
N LEU A 353 -6.98 -12.71 2.87
CA LEU A 353 -6.21 -12.36 4.06
C LEU A 353 -5.94 -10.85 4.00
N PHE A 354 -6.09 -10.12 5.10
CA PHE A 354 -5.68 -8.71 5.16
C PHE A 354 -5.05 -8.33 6.49
N GLU A 355 -3.97 -7.58 6.42
CA GLU A 355 -3.26 -7.06 7.58
C GLU A 355 -3.33 -5.54 7.61
N TYR A 356 -3.38 -4.97 8.81
CA TYR A 356 -3.37 -3.52 9.00
C TYR A 356 -2.66 -3.15 10.29
N TRP A 357 -2.05 -1.97 10.30
CA TRP A 357 -1.48 -1.41 11.52
C TRP A 357 -2.58 -0.93 12.46
N ASP A 358 -2.57 -1.38 13.72
CA ASP A 358 -3.48 -0.93 14.76
C ASP A 358 -3.12 0.49 15.21
N PRO A 359 -3.97 1.50 14.97
CA PRO A 359 -3.69 2.88 15.39
C PRO A 359 -3.71 3.06 16.91
N THR A 360 -4.15 2.05 17.67
CA THR A 360 -4.12 2.06 19.14
C THR A 360 -2.84 1.48 19.73
N THR A 361 -1.88 1.08 18.88
CA THR A 361 -0.56 0.59 19.30
C THR A 361 0.12 1.62 20.21
N PRO A 362 0.52 1.26 21.44
CA PRO A 362 1.10 2.22 22.38
C PRO A 362 2.53 2.63 21.99
N ALA A 363 3.01 3.68 22.65
CA ALA A 363 4.37 4.16 22.49
C ALA A 363 5.42 3.05 22.76
N PRO A 364 6.59 3.09 22.09
CA PRO A 364 7.05 4.13 21.18
C PRO A 364 6.54 4.00 19.72
N ASN A 365 5.75 2.96 19.41
CA ASN A 365 5.41 2.60 18.03
C ASN A 365 4.08 3.19 17.55
N THR A 366 3.50 4.19 18.21
CA THR A 366 2.20 4.78 17.85
C THR A 366 2.14 5.23 16.39
N ASP A 367 3.24 5.77 15.88
CA ASP A 367 3.35 6.34 14.53
C ASP A 367 4.29 5.52 13.63
N TRP A 368 4.42 4.21 13.89
CA TRP A 368 5.27 3.35 13.07
C TRP A 368 4.84 3.37 11.60
N THR A 369 3.63 2.92 11.30
CA THR A 369 3.05 3.00 9.95
C THR A 369 1.54 3.20 10.04
N LYS A 370 0.88 3.49 8.93
CA LYS A 370 -0.59 3.50 8.82
C LYS A 370 -1.04 2.74 7.58
N ALA A 371 -0.22 1.80 7.16
CA ALA A 371 -0.45 0.95 6.01
C ALA A 371 -1.42 -0.19 6.33
N SER A 372 -2.01 -0.73 5.25
CA SER A 372 -2.77 -1.97 5.26
C SER A 372 -2.51 -2.72 3.96
N ILE A 373 -2.76 -4.02 3.95
CA ILE A 373 -2.55 -4.88 2.79
C ILE A 373 -3.62 -5.97 2.77
N MET A 374 -4.14 -6.29 1.59
CA MET A 374 -5.02 -7.43 1.39
C MET A 374 -4.47 -8.32 0.28
N MET A 375 -4.72 -9.63 0.37
CA MET A 375 -4.41 -10.60 -0.67
C MET A 375 -5.55 -11.60 -0.87
N VAL A 376 -5.90 -11.80 -2.13
CA VAL A 376 -7.04 -12.59 -2.61
C VAL A 376 -6.53 -13.61 -3.62
N PRO A 377 -6.59 -14.92 -3.34
CA PRO A 377 -6.30 -15.95 -4.34
C PRO A 377 -7.40 -15.99 -5.39
N LYS A 378 -7.04 -16.26 -6.64
CA LYS A 378 -8.02 -16.51 -7.70
C LYS A 378 -8.91 -17.70 -7.35
N ALA A 379 -10.20 -17.58 -7.66
CA ALA A 379 -11.14 -18.68 -7.56
C ALA A 379 -10.65 -19.90 -8.35
N GLY A 380 -10.53 -21.04 -7.66
CA GLY A 380 -10.07 -22.29 -8.28
C GLY A 380 -8.55 -22.41 -8.44
N ASN A 381 -7.75 -21.57 -7.77
CA ASN A 381 -6.29 -21.78 -7.69
C ASN A 381 -6.00 -23.23 -7.25
N PRO A 382 -5.18 -23.98 -8.01
CA PRO A 382 -4.77 -25.30 -7.58
C PRO A 382 -3.91 -25.17 -6.33
N TYR A 383 -4.06 -26.10 -5.39
CA TYR A 383 -3.24 -26.13 -4.17
C TYR A 383 -3.29 -24.85 -3.32
N GLN A 384 -4.39 -24.08 -3.32
CA GLN A 384 -4.57 -22.96 -2.39
C GLN A 384 -4.44 -23.45 -0.94
N GLY A 385 -5.26 -24.44 -0.58
CA GLY A 385 -5.25 -25.06 0.75
C GLY A 385 -5.78 -24.15 1.86
N GLY A 386 -5.35 -24.37 3.10
CA GLY A 386 -5.82 -23.62 4.28
C GLY A 386 -4.94 -22.40 4.60
N GLN A 387 -5.39 -21.49 5.46
CA GLN A 387 -4.50 -20.45 5.95
C GLN A 387 -3.60 -20.93 7.10
N GLY A 388 -2.47 -20.27 7.28
CA GLY A 388 -1.55 -20.50 8.37
C GLY A 388 -0.77 -19.25 8.72
N THR A 389 -0.22 -19.22 9.92
CA THR A 389 0.58 -18.10 10.41
C THR A 389 1.95 -18.60 10.85
N HIS A 390 2.96 -17.75 10.69
CA HIS A 390 4.30 -18.03 11.19
C HIS A 390 4.98 -16.71 11.53
N GLU A 391 5.76 -16.68 12.60
CA GLU A 391 6.05 -15.45 13.30
C GLU A 391 7.23 -15.68 14.23
N TRP A 392 8.03 -14.64 14.39
CA TRP A 392 9.15 -14.60 15.32
C TRP A 392 9.38 -13.16 15.73
N GLN A 393 10.29 -12.91 16.66
CA GLN A 393 10.54 -11.59 17.21
C GLN A 393 10.70 -10.53 16.11
N GLY A 394 9.78 -9.57 16.09
CA GLY A 394 9.77 -8.46 15.14
C GLY A 394 9.13 -8.72 13.78
N PHE A 395 8.60 -9.91 13.50
CA PHE A 395 8.13 -10.22 12.14
C PHE A 395 6.91 -11.15 12.14
N LYS A 396 5.94 -10.85 11.26
CA LYS A 396 4.73 -11.65 11.06
C LYS A 396 4.64 -12.15 9.62
N ARG A 397 4.20 -13.40 9.46
CA ARG A 397 3.78 -13.99 8.20
C ARG A 397 2.34 -14.43 8.25
N TRP A 398 1.66 -14.21 7.12
CA TRP A 398 0.39 -14.82 6.86
C TRP A 398 0.31 -15.37 5.45
N PHE A 399 -0.16 -16.61 5.32
CA PHE A 399 -0.11 -17.34 4.08
C PHE A 399 -1.25 -18.31 3.93
N TYR A 400 -1.43 -18.76 2.70
CA TYR A 400 -2.12 -20.00 2.39
C TYR A 400 -1.11 -21.16 2.38
N ARG A 401 -1.56 -22.37 2.66
CA ARG A 401 -0.71 -23.56 2.72
C ARG A 401 -1.43 -24.79 2.21
N TYR A 402 -0.68 -25.61 1.50
CA TYR A 402 -1.11 -26.92 1.05
C TYR A 402 -0.13 -27.99 1.50
N TYR A 403 -0.65 -29.14 1.90
CA TYR A 403 0.16 -30.27 2.35
C TYR A 403 0.30 -31.29 1.23
N THR A 404 1.51 -31.84 1.09
CA THR A 404 1.87 -32.89 0.14
C THR A 404 1.51 -32.57 -1.32
N ILE A 405 2.49 -32.12 -2.08
CA ILE A 405 2.38 -31.90 -3.53
C ILE A 405 3.35 -32.85 -4.21
N ASN A 406 2.85 -33.71 -5.08
CA ASN A 406 3.67 -34.55 -5.93
C ASN A 406 3.83 -33.85 -7.28
N LEU A 407 5.05 -33.41 -7.57
CA LEU A 407 5.41 -32.78 -8.83
C LEU A 407 6.11 -33.81 -9.70
N THR A 408 5.70 -33.89 -10.96
CA THR A 408 6.40 -34.66 -11.99
C THR A 408 7.42 -33.79 -12.72
N ALA A 409 8.42 -34.42 -13.32
CA ALA A 409 9.44 -33.74 -14.11
C ALA A 409 8.79 -32.94 -15.25
N GLY A 410 9.09 -31.64 -15.31
CA GLY A 410 8.54 -30.70 -16.27
C GLY A 410 7.16 -30.13 -15.91
N GLN A 411 6.52 -30.61 -14.84
CA GLN A 411 5.23 -30.08 -14.39
C GLN A 411 5.34 -28.61 -13.98
N GLU A 412 4.41 -27.80 -14.47
CA GLU A 412 4.21 -26.41 -14.07
C GLU A 412 2.89 -26.30 -13.29
N VAL A 413 2.94 -25.60 -12.16
CA VAL A 413 1.78 -25.24 -11.35
C VAL A 413 1.67 -23.72 -11.36
N GLU A 414 0.51 -23.21 -11.77
CA GLU A 414 0.21 -21.78 -11.82
C GLU A 414 -0.78 -21.40 -10.71
N GLN A 415 -0.51 -20.29 -10.02
CA GLN A 415 -1.41 -19.67 -9.05
C GLN A 415 -1.47 -18.17 -9.29
N GLN A 416 -2.68 -17.61 -9.22
CA GLN A 416 -2.91 -16.19 -9.46
C GLN A 416 -3.43 -15.52 -8.20
N TYR A 417 -2.93 -14.32 -7.91
CA TYR A 417 -3.30 -13.55 -6.73
C TYR A 417 -3.58 -12.11 -7.11
N TYR A 418 -4.51 -11.51 -6.37
CA TYR A 418 -4.70 -10.07 -6.32
C TYR A 418 -4.29 -9.55 -4.96
N MET A 419 -3.47 -8.51 -4.94
CA MET A 419 -3.04 -7.81 -3.74
C MET A 419 -3.46 -6.35 -3.84
N GLN A 420 -3.92 -5.78 -2.73
CA GLN A 420 -4.26 -4.36 -2.61
C GLN A 420 -3.48 -3.74 -1.45
N LEU A 421 -2.65 -2.76 -1.77
CA LEU A 421 -2.03 -1.89 -0.77
C LEU A 421 -3.03 -0.83 -0.29
N GLY A 422 -2.94 -0.48 0.98
CA GLY A 422 -3.79 0.51 1.62
C GLY A 422 -2.98 1.43 2.53
N ALA A 423 -3.51 2.63 2.79
CA ALA A 423 -2.93 3.59 3.70
C ALA A 423 -4.02 4.50 4.30
N GLN A 424 -3.94 4.76 5.61
CA GLN A 424 -4.80 5.75 6.25
C GLN A 424 -4.52 7.14 5.66
N ASN A 425 -5.57 7.94 5.49
CA ASN A 425 -5.53 9.31 4.96
C ASN A 425 -5.12 9.45 3.49
N SER A 426 -4.99 8.34 2.75
CA SER A 426 -4.84 8.40 1.31
C SER A 426 -6.17 8.79 0.65
N SER A 427 -6.10 9.60 -0.41
CA SER A 427 -7.23 9.83 -1.33
C SER A 427 -7.29 8.80 -2.47
N ILE A 428 -6.25 7.96 -2.63
CA ILE A 428 -6.11 7.01 -3.73
C ILE A 428 -6.18 5.57 -3.22
N LEU A 429 -5.44 5.25 -2.16
CA LEU A 429 -5.37 3.92 -1.54
C LEU A 429 -6.51 3.73 -0.52
N PRO A 430 -7.09 2.53 -0.39
CA PRO A 430 -8.06 2.23 0.66
C PRO A 430 -7.43 2.19 2.06
N ASN A 431 -8.26 2.32 3.10
CA ASN A 431 -7.86 2.05 4.48
C ASN A 431 -8.43 0.69 4.92
N ILE A 432 -7.76 -0.41 4.62
CA ILE A 432 -8.30 -1.78 4.77
C ILE A 432 -8.15 -2.26 6.22
N ILE A 433 -9.05 -1.81 7.10
CA ILE A 433 -9.03 -2.13 8.54
C ILE A 433 -10.16 -3.06 8.99
N ASN A 434 -11.05 -3.44 8.07
CA ASN A 434 -12.14 -4.38 8.32
C ASN A 434 -12.70 -4.97 7.02
N SER A 435 -13.51 -6.03 7.16
CA SER A 435 -14.11 -6.75 6.04
C SER A 435 -15.11 -5.91 5.24
N THR A 436 -15.77 -4.90 5.81
CA THR A 436 -16.65 -3.98 5.07
C THR A 436 -15.87 -3.20 4.00
N ILE A 437 -14.61 -2.86 4.28
CA ILE A 437 -13.72 -2.17 3.34
C ILE A 437 -13.04 -3.18 2.40
N ALA A 438 -12.61 -4.34 2.91
CA ALA A 438 -11.91 -5.35 2.12
C ALA A 438 -12.83 -6.07 1.09
N ASN A 439 -14.08 -6.37 1.47
CA ASN A 439 -15.02 -7.16 0.67
C ASN A 439 -15.20 -6.62 -0.76
N PRO A 440 -15.48 -5.33 -0.99
CA PRO A 440 -15.65 -4.80 -2.34
C PRO A 440 -14.46 -5.07 -3.28
N TYR A 441 -13.23 -4.99 -2.77
CA TYR A 441 -12.02 -5.24 -3.57
C TYR A 441 -11.88 -6.72 -3.92
N ALA A 442 -12.10 -7.60 -2.94
CA ALA A 442 -12.07 -9.05 -3.18
C ALA A 442 -13.21 -9.51 -4.11
N ASP A 443 -14.41 -8.94 -3.95
CA ASP A 443 -15.56 -9.22 -4.78
C ASP A 443 -15.38 -8.77 -6.24
N ASP A 444 -14.78 -7.61 -6.46
CA ASP A 444 -14.49 -7.12 -7.81
C ASP A 444 -13.54 -8.07 -8.56
N TYR A 445 -12.48 -8.53 -7.88
CA TYR A 445 -11.52 -9.48 -8.46
C TYR A 445 -12.12 -10.86 -8.72
N LEU A 446 -12.89 -11.39 -7.76
CA LEU A 446 -13.42 -12.75 -7.84
C LEU A 446 -14.66 -12.88 -8.74
N ASN A 447 -15.39 -11.77 -8.96
CA ASN A 447 -16.62 -11.74 -9.73
C ASN A 447 -16.57 -10.64 -10.81
N PRO A 448 -15.62 -10.69 -11.75
CA PRO A 448 -15.51 -9.68 -12.80
C PRO A 448 -16.79 -9.63 -13.65
N ALA A 449 -17.15 -8.44 -14.12
CA ALA A 449 -18.33 -8.29 -14.96
C ALA A 449 -18.10 -8.87 -16.36
N THR A 450 -19.18 -9.24 -17.05
CA THR A 450 -19.11 -9.43 -18.51
C THR A 450 -19.43 -8.09 -19.17
N LEU A 451 -18.62 -7.68 -20.14
CA LEU A 451 -18.88 -6.47 -20.92
C LEU A 451 -19.96 -6.75 -21.98
N ALA A 452 -21.00 -5.92 -22.02
CA ALA A 452 -21.98 -5.95 -23.10
C ALA A 452 -21.54 -4.96 -24.19
N MET A 453 -20.92 -5.48 -25.25
CA MET A 453 -20.33 -4.68 -26.32
C MET A 453 -21.39 -4.15 -27.30
N THR A 454 -21.31 -2.86 -27.62
CA THR A 454 -22.06 -2.20 -28.71
C THR A 454 -21.17 -1.97 -29.93
N ILE A 455 -19.90 -1.57 -29.73
CA ILE A 455 -18.89 -1.38 -30.77
C ILE A 455 -17.59 -2.05 -30.33
N GLY A 456 -16.98 -2.83 -31.23
CA GLY A 456 -15.81 -3.66 -30.95
C GLY A 456 -16.19 -5.04 -30.41
N THR A 457 -15.22 -5.76 -29.86
CA THR A 457 -15.42 -7.07 -29.21
C THR A 457 -14.65 -7.13 -27.89
N SER A 458 -15.02 -8.05 -26.99
CA SER A 458 -14.27 -8.32 -25.76
C SER A 458 -13.95 -9.81 -25.65
N SER A 459 -12.74 -10.12 -25.17
CA SER A 459 -12.35 -11.47 -24.78
C SER A 459 -12.52 -11.73 -23.28
N GLY A 460 -13.23 -10.85 -22.57
CA GLY A 460 -13.49 -10.95 -21.14
C GLY A 460 -12.43 -10.29 -20.26
N TYR A 461 -12.54 -10.54 -18.95
CA TYR A 461 -11.60 -10.10 -17.93
C TYR A 461 -10.44 -11.10 -17.81
N ASP A 462 -9.22 -10.59 -17.83
CA ASP A 462 -8.02 -11.36 -17.56
C ASP A 462 -7.62 -11.19 -16.09
N THR A 463 -7.79 -12.26 -15.31
CA THR A 463 -7.45 -12.28 -13.88
C THR A 463 -5.94 -12.23 -13.61
N THR A 464 -5.12 -12.45 -14.63
CA THR A 464 -3.65 -12.42 -14.54
C THR A 464 -3.16 -10.97 -14.48
N GLU A 465 -3.66 -10.11 -15.38
CA GLU A 465 -3.30 -8.69 -15.40
C GLU A 465 -4.29 -7.84 -14.60
N GLY A 466 -5.50 -8.35 -14.32
CA GLY A 466 -6.56 -7.60 -13.69
C GLY A 466 -7.26 -6.60 -14.62
N ILE A 467 -7.41 -6.94 -15.90
CA ILE A 467 -7.80 -6.01 -16.95
C ILE A 467 -8.88 -6.59 -17.86
N TYR A 468 -9.76 -5.74 -18.39
CA TYR A 468 -10.70 -6.13 -19.44
C TYR A 468 -10.04 -6.02 -20.83
N ASN A 469 -10.03 -7.11 -21.57
CA ASN A 469 -9.46 -7.15 -22.92
C ASN A 469 -10.53 -6.84 -23.97
N ILE A 470 -10.25 -5.83 -24.80
CA ILE A 470 -11.16 -5.28 -25.82
C ILE A 470 -10.41 -5.19 -27.15
N THR A 471 -11.11 -5.43 -28.26
CA THR A 471 -10.66 -5.11 -29.61
C THR A 471 -11.51 -3.98 -30.16
N ALA A 472 -10.88 -2.84 -30.46
CA ALA A 472 -11.55 -1.68 -31.03
C ALA A 472 -11.93 -1.91 -32.51
N ALA A 473 -13.02 -1.28 -32.93
CA ALA A 473 -13.40 -1.13 -34.34
C ALA A 473 -13.15 0.33 -34.75
N ASN A 474 -12.25 0.57 -35.71
CA ASN A 474 -11.89 1.92 -36.19
C ASN A 474 -11.48 2.88 -35.05
N ASN A 475 -10.57 2.45 -34.15
CA ASN A 475 -10.16 3.22 -32.97
C ASN A 475 -11.31 3.56 -32.00
N GLN A 476 -12.43 2.82 -32.05
CA GLN A 476 -13.58 3.02 -31.17
C GLN A 476 -13.95 1.73 -30.43
N ALA A 477 -14.35 1.88 -29.18
CA ALA A 477 -15.00 0.83 -28.40
C ALA A 477 -16.17 1.42 -27.61
N GLN A 478 -17.32 0.74 -27.62
CA GLN A 478 -18.49 1.13 -26.84
C GLN A 478 -19.08 -0.11 -26.18
N PHE A 479 -19.33 -0.04 -24.89
CA PHE A 479 -19.83 -1.17 -24.11
C PHE A 479 -20.52 -0.70 -22.83
N SER A 480 -21.29 -1.59 -22.20
CA SER A 480 -21.71 -1.41 -20.81
C SER A 480 -21.05 -2.44 -19.89
N ILE A 481 -20.88 -2.05 -18.63
CA ILE A 481 -20.31 -2.88 -17.57
C ILE A 481 -21.24 -2.84 -16.36
N ASP A 482 -21.48 -4.00 -15.74
CA ASP A 482 -22.25 -4.07 -14.51
C ASP A 482 -21.39 -3.75 -13.29
N GLY A 483 -21.66 -2.61 -12.64
CA GLY A 483 -21.11 -2.23 -11.34
C GLY A 483 -22.13 -2.29 -10.20
N ALA A 484 -23.39 -2.65 -10.47
CA ALA A 484 -24.46 -2.64 -9.48
C ALA A 484 -24.44 -3.90 -8.60
N THR A 485 -24.12 -5.06 -9.18
CA THR A 485 -23.99 -6.32 -8.42
C THR A 485 -22.73 -6.32 -7.55
N TYR A 486 -21.60 -5.95 -8.17
CA TYR A 486 -20.32 -5.77 -7.51
C TYR A 486 -19.70 -4.48 -8.02
N LYS A 487 -19.33 -3.60 -7.09
CA LYS A 487 -18.64 -2.35 -7.40
C LYS A 487 -17.36 -2.67 -8.20
N ARG A 488 -17.14 -1.96 -9.30
CA ARG A 488 -15.89 -2.05 -10.09
C ARG A 488 -14.92 -1.00 -9.61
N ILE A 489 -13.85 -1.45 -8.95
CA ILE A 489 -12.88 -0.56 -8.34
C ILE A 489 -11.91 -0.10 -9.41
N LYS A 490 -12.02 1.16 -9.85
CA LYS A 490 -11.10 1.79 -10.82
C LYS A 490 -10.70 0.84 -11.97
N PRO A 491 -11.65 0.33 -12.77
CA PRO A 491 -11.40 -0.72 -13.74
C PRO A 491 -10.42 -0.26 -14.83
N ALA A 492 -9.65 -1.21 -15.34
CA ALA A 492 -8.70 -1.00 -16.43
C ALA A 492 -9.11 -1.78 -17.69
N PHE A 493 -8.73 -1.26 -18.85
CA PHE A 493 -9.05 -1.79 -20.17
C PHE A 493 -7.80 -1.82 -21.04
N LYS A 494 -7.57 -2.97 -21.70
CA LYS A 494 -6.54 -3.17 -22.71
C LYS A 494 -7.23 -3.27 -24.07
N ILE A 495 -7.04 -2.25 -24.89
CA ILE A 495 -7.78 -2.03 -26.13
C ILE A 495 -6.83 -2.22 -27.30
N SER A 496 -6.90 -3.40 -27.92
CA SER A 496 -6.18 -3.70 -29.15
C SER A 496 -6.85 -3.07 -30.38
N ASN A 497 -6.12 -2.97 -31.49
CA ASN A 497 -6.56 -2.32 -32.73
C ASN A 497 -6.97 -0.83 -32.57
N TYR A 498 -6.38 -0.16 -31.58
CA TYR A 498 -6.41 1.29 -31.46
C TYR A 498 -5.10 1.85 -32.04
N ASN A 499 -5.10 2.10 -33.34
CA ASN A 499 -3.94 2.56 -34.13
C ASN A 499 -3.77 4.09 -34.11
N SER A 500 -4.70 4.83 -33.52
CA SER A 500 -4.57 6.28 -33.38
C SER A 500 -3.45 6.65 -32.41
N VAL A 501 -2.74 7.73 -32.73
CA VAL A 501 -1.76 8.40 -31.86
C VAL A 501 -2.41 9.42 -30.92
N LYS A 502 -3.74 9.58 -31.01
CA LYS A 502 -4.52 10.49 -30.18
C LYS A 502 -5.04 9.81 -28.93
N ILE A 503 -5.07 10.57 -27.85
CA ILE A 503 -5.68 10.20 -26.58
C ILE A 503 -7.17 9.99 -26.81
N PRO A 504 -7.78 8.91 -26.30
CA PRO A 504 -9.21 8.68 -26.49
C PRO A 504 -10.03 9.77 -25.79
N THR A 505 -11.15 10.16 -26.40
CA THR A 505 -12.23 10.80 -25.64
C THR A 505 -13.03 9.70 -24.96
N VAL A 506 -13.06 9.72 -23.63
CA VAL A 506 -13.83 8.77 -22.82
C VAL A 506 -15.12 9.45 -22.35
N THR A 507 -16.26 8.82 -22.58
CA THR A 507 -17.52 9.20 -21.95
C THR A 507 -18.05 8.05 -21.10
N ILE A 508 -18.63 8.39 -19.95
CA ILE A 508 -19.33 7.46 -19.05
C ILE A 508 -20.74 8.00 -18.84
N ASP A 509 -21.75 7.21 -19.21
CA ASP A 509 -23.17 7.58 -19.18
C ASP A 509 -23.44 8.91 -19.91
N GLY A 510 -22.75 9.09 -21.04
CA GLY A 510 -22.83 10.29 -21.87
C GLY A 510 -22.03 11.50 -21.37
N GLN A 511 -21.41 11.42 -20.18
CA GLN A 511 -20.58 12.50 -19.64
C GLN A 511 -19.12 12.34 -20.05
N THR A 512 -18.56 13.35 -20.73
CA THR A 512 -17.14 13.38 -21.09
C THR A 512 -16.26 13.47 -19.86
N LYS A 513 -15.24 12.61 -19.83
CA LYS A 513 -14.26 12.51 -18.75
C LYS A 513 -12.96 13.21 -19.14
N THR A 514 -12.25 13.71 -18.14
CA THR A 514 -11.00 14.47 -18.30
C THR A 514 -9.80 13.56 -18.12
N PHE A 515 -8.91 13.55 -19.10
CA PHE A 515 -7.64 12.83 -19.04
C PHE A 515 -6.78 13.32 -17.86
N GLN A 516 -6.11 12.39 -17.15
CA GLN A 516 -5.33 12.59 -15.91
C GLN A 516 -6.11 12.99 -14.65
N THR A 517 -7.42 13.19 -14.76
CA THR A 517 -8.31 13.44 -13.62
C THR A 517 -9.26 12.27 -13.41
N ASP A 518 -10.05 11.95 -14.43
CA ASP A 518 -11.08 10.91 -14.38
C ASP A 518 -10.57 9.57 -14.92
N PHE A 519 -9.59 9.59 -15.81
CA PHE A 519 -8.95 8.40 -16.37
C PHE A 519 -7.50 8.67 -16.76
N ASN A 520 -6.69 7.63 -16.73
CA ASN A 520 -5.36 7.58 -17.33
C ASN A 520 -5.41 6.71 -18.59
N ALA A 521 -4.56 7.04 -19.55
CA ALA A 521 -4.44 6.30 -20.80
C ALA A 521 -2.99 6.36 -21.29
N THR A 522 -2.51 5.26 -21.87
CA THR A 522 -1.15 5.17 -22.42
C THR A 522 -1.12 4.16 -23.56
N LYS A 523 -0.33 4.43 -24.60
CA LYS A 523 -0.05 3.44 -25.65
C LYS A 523 0.97 2.44 -25.14
N ILE A 524 0.61 1.15 -25.12
CA ILE A 524 1.55 0.07 -24.78
C ILE A 524 2.44 -0.22 -26.00
N ASP A 525 1.83 -0.21 -27.19
CA ASP A 525 2.49 -0.38 -28.48
C ASP A 525 1.77 0.45 -29.56
N SER A 526 2.15 0.31 -30.84
CA SER A 526 1.55 1.06 -31.95
C SER A 526 0.05 0.81 -32.14
N SER A 527 -0.48 -0.33 -31.71
CA SER A 527 -1.86 -0.79 -31.90
C SER A 527 -2.66 -1.01 -30.62
N THR A 528 -2.01 -0.98 -29.45
CA THR A 528 -2.65 -1.25 -28.16
C THR A 528 -2.70 0.00 -27.29
N LEU A 529 -3.88 0.29 -26.74
CA LEU A 529 -4.14 1.37 -25.81
C LEU A 529 -4.53 0.77 -24.43
N PHE A 530 -3.90 1.25 -23.38
CA PHE A 530 -4.32 1.02 -22.00
C PHE A 530 -5.17 2.20 -21.53
N VAL A 531 -6.27 1.94 -20.83
CA VAL A 531 -7.11 2.95 -20.17
C VAL A 531 -7.47 2.48 -18.77
N GLN A 532 -7.28 3.30 -17.73
CA GLN A 532 -7.73 3.02 -16.37
C GLN A 532 -8.56 4.18 -15.84
N LEU A 533 -9.76 3.88 -15.34
CA LEU A 533 -10.59 4.88 -14.67
C LEU A 533 -10.02 5.20 -13.29
N GLN A 534 -10.13 6.46 -12.86
CA GLN A 534 -9.69 6.90 -11.54
C GLN A 534 -10.80 6.86 -10.49
N SER A 535 -12.03 6.58 -10.91
CA SER A 535 -13.20 6.40 -10.05
C SER A 535 -13.73 4.97 -10.11
N ASP A 536 -14.35 4.55 -9.01
CA ASP A 536 -15.13 3.31 -8.96
C ASP A 536 -16.42 3.45 -9.79
N LEU A 537 -16.96 2.31 -10.22
CA LEU A 537 -18.31 2.20 -10.78
C LEU A 537 -19.16 1.37 -9.81
N ASP A 538 -20.08 2.02 -9.10
CA ASP A 538 -21.01 1.40 -8.13
C ASP A 538 -22.41 1.16 -8.70
N THR A 539 -22.58 1.45 -9.98
CA THR A 539 -23.79 1.22 -10.78
C THR A 539 -23.38 0.69 -12.16
N SER A 540 -24.32 0.12 -12.91
CA SER A 540 -24.05 -0.22 -14.31
C SER A 540 -23.77 1.06 -15.11
N ALA A 541 -22.70 1.05 -15.91
CA ALA A 541 -22.25 2.21 -16.67
C ALA A 541 -22.12 1.89 -18.16
N SER A 542 -22.46 2.87 -19.02
CA SER A 542 -22.19 2.84 -20.45
C SER A 542 -20.92 3.63 -20.76
N ILE A 543 -19.91 2.96 -21.30
CA ILE A 543 -18.59 3.53 -21.59
C ILE A 543 -18.41 3.61 -23.10
N ASN A 544 -18.03 4.77 -23.59
CA ASN A 544 -17.65 4.98 -24.99
C ASN A 544 -16.27 5.60 -25.06
N LEU A 545 -15.37 4.95 -25.81
CA LEU A 545 -14.04 5.42 -26.12
C LEU A 545 -13.96 5.65 -27.61
N ILE A 546 -13.75 6.90 -28.01
CA ILE A 546 -13.56 7.30 -29.41
C ILE A 546 -12.20 7.95 -29.56
N GLU A 547 -11.66 7.94 -30.79
CA GLU A 547 -10.47 8.72 -31.10
C GLU A 547 -10.67 10.19 -30.70
N GLY A 548 -9.76 10.72 -29.87
CA GLY A 548 -9.81 12.12 -29.46
C GLY A 548 -9.14 13.06 -30.44
N VAL A 549 -8.73 14.22 -29.93
CA VAL A 549 -8.14 15.31 -30.73
C VAL A 549 -6.70 15.64 -30.36
N GLN A 550 -6.25 15.28 -29.16
CA GLN A 550 -4.90 15.57 -28.64
C GLN A 550 -3.98 14.35 -28.85
N ASP A 551 -2.76 14.58 -29.34
CA ASP A 551 -1.77 13.53 -29.53
C ASP A 551 -1.07 13.16 -28.21
N PHE A 552 -0.70 11.88 -28.06
CA PHE A 552 0.12 11.44 -26.92
C PHE A 552 1.49 12.15 -26.87
N SER A 553 2.02 12.60 -28.01
CA SER A 553 3.29 13.33 -28.10
C SER A 553 3.24 14.74 -27.54
N ASP A 554 2.05 15.33 -27.42
CA ASP A 554 1.88 16.69 -26.88
C ASP A 554 1.93 16.71 -25.35
N ILE A 555 1.92 15.54 -24.72
CA ILE A 555 1.99 15.40 -23.28
C ILE A 555 3.40 14.92 -22.95
N ASP A 556 4.04 15.64 -22.04
CA ASP A 556 5.34 15.30 -21.47
C ASP A 556 5.21 14.08 -20.53
N LEU A 557 4.54 13.04 -20.99
CA LEU A 557 4.59 11.68 -20.47
C LEU A 557 5.90 11.07 -21.00
N VAL A 558 7.03 11.65 -20.62
CA VAL A 558 8.31 10.98 -20.85
C VAL A 558 8.29 9.76 -19.95
N ALA A 559 7.77 8.64 -20.47
CA ALA A 559 8.11 7.33 -19.96
C ALA A 559 9.64 7.34 -19.83
N PRO A 560 10.21 7.00 -18.66
CA PRO A 560 11.65 6.92 -18.51
C PRO A 560 12.19 6.12 -19.70
N ALA A 561 13.21 6.66 -20.38
CA ALA A 561 13.79 5.96 -21.53
C ALA A 561 14.08 4.51 -21.11
N PRO A 562 13.65 3.50 -21.90
CA PRO A 562 13.93 2.12 -21.56
C PRO A 562 15.43 1.99 -21.26
N PRO A 563 15.82 1.32 -20.16
CA PRO A 563 17.22 1.19 -19.78
C PRO A 563 18.04 0.66 -20.97
N GLN A 564 19.04 1.42 -21.41
CA GLN A 564 19.95 0.96 -22.47
C GLN A 564 21.00 0.05 -21.84
N GLY A 565 21.00 -1.24 -22.19
CA GLY A 565 22.02 -2.19 -21.71
C GLY A 565 21.55 -3.62 -21.42
N LEU A 566 20.29 -3.98 -21.68
CA LEU A 566 19.77 -5.33 -21.40
C LEU A 566 20.41 -6.39 -22.33
N ALA A 567 21.49 -7.01 -21.86
CA ALA A 567 21.77 -8.39 -22.23
C ALA A 567 20.84 -9.27 -21.38
N VAL A 568 19.85 -9.88 -22.04
CA VAL A 568 19.16 -11.04 -21.48
C VAL A 568 20.25 -12.10 -21.24
N LEU A 569 20.52 -12.42 -19.97
CA LEU A 569 21.34 -13.58 -19.61
C LEU A 569 20.51 -14.86 -19.73
#